data_AF-A0A7J6RPE1-F1
#
_entry.id   AF-A0A7J6RPE1-F1
#
_cell.length_a   1.000
_cell.length_b   1.000
_cell.length_c   1.000
_cell.angle_alpha   90.00
_cell.angle_beta   90.00
_cell.angle_gamma   90.00
#
_symmetry.space_group_name_H-M   'P 1'
#
loop_
_entity.id
_entity.type
_entity.pdbx_description
1 polymer ?
#
loop_
_entity_poly.entity_id
_entity_poly.type
_entity_poly.pdbx_seq_one_letter_code
_entity_poly.pdbx_strand_id
1 'polypeptide(L)'
;SIATGQLIRLPIQWKQEFWKETYDYSFLVPIKADGQDLNLLVDTGASDIFFISKEWLEESEGPGACEASVYGCYECTTDLCKARVTDITFYDESCASIVPLTGILTIGGKEVPEVKFGLVQEYSGSTGPHASLGLAPQPEEDEDDYIPLLDQL
;
A
#
# COMPACT_ATOMS: atom_id res chain seq x y z
N SER A 1 19.90 27.20 -11.05
CA SER A 1 20.01 25.80 -10.62
C SER A 1 18.94 25.04 -11.36
N ILE A 2 19.28 24.11 -12.26
CA ILE A 2 18.28 23.22 -12.85
C ILE A 2 18.03 22.16 -11.78
N ALA A 3 16.82 22.10 -11.23
CA ALA A 3 16.43 20.99 -10.37
C ALA A 3 16.58 19.71 -11.19
N THR A 4 17.61 18.92 -10.90
CA THR A 4 17.78 17.60 -11.51
C THR A 4 16.83 16.66 -10.79
N GLY A 5 15.59 16.57 -11.30
CA GLY A 5 14.64 15.56 -10.85
C GLY A 5 15.16 14.17 -11.17
N GLN A 6 14.99 13.24 -10.24
CA GLN A 6 15.32 11.84 -10.45
C GLN A 6 14.16 11.14 -11.16
N LEU A 7 14.45 10.47 -12.28
CA LEU A 7 13.45 9.65 -12.98
C LEU A 7 13.35 8.27 -12.34
N ILE A 8 12.21 7.95 -11.76
CA ILE A 8 11.84 6.59 -11.32
C ILE A 8 10.81 6.05 -12.31
N ARG A 9 11.13 4.91 -12.93
CA ARG A 9 10.21 4.24 -13.88
C ARG A 9 9.48 3.11 -13.17
N LEU A 10 8.16 3.21 -13.09
CA LEU A 10 7.32 2.17 -12.53
C LEU A 10 6.97 1.13 -13.62
N PRO A 11 7.32 -0.15 -13.46
CA PRO A 11 6.93 -1.21 -14.39
C PRO A 11 5.49 -1.65 -14.13
N ILE A 12 4.53 -0.80 -14.52
CA ILE A 12 3.10 -1.04 -14.29
C ILE A 12 2.62 -2.23 -15.11
N GLN A 13 1.83 -3.09 -14.49
CA GLN A 13 1.22 -4.29 -15.06
C GLN A 13 -0.28 -4.21 -14.92
N TRP A 14 -1.02 -4.67 -15.92
CA TRP A 14 -2.46 -4.87 -15.82
C TRP A 14 -2.73 -6.28 -15.31
N LYS A 15 -3.39 -6.42 -14.15
CA LYS A 15 -3.71 -7.72 -13.55
C LYS A 15 -5.20 -7.80 -13.23
N GLN A 16 -5.74 -9.00 -13.39
CA GLN A 16 -7.08 -9.34 -12.94
C GLN A 16 -7.00 -9.79 -11.47
N GLU A 17 -7.92 -9.31 -10.67
CA GLU A 17 -8.14 -9.76 -9.30
C GLU A 17 -9.49 -10.46 -9.17
N PHE A 18 -9.56 -11.41 -8.26
CA PHE A 18 -10.79 -12.11 -7.94
C PHE A 18 -11.03 -12.02 -6.44
N TRP A 19 -12.18 -11.45 -6.07
CA TRP A 19 -12.57 -11.28 -4.68
C TRP A 19 -14.05 -11.57 -4.52
N LYS A 20 -14.42 -12.48 -3.60
CA LYS A 20 -15.82 -12.77 -3.23
C LYS A 20 -16.79 -12.78 -4.43
N GLU A 21 -16.41 -13.52 -5.48
CA GLU A 21 -17.18 -13.73 -6.72
C GLU A 21 -17.20 -12.58 -7.73
N THR A 22 -16.48 -11.48 -7.48
CA THR A 22 -16.27 -10.41 -8.45
C THR A 22 -14.88 -10.49 -9.08
N TYR A 23 -14.81 -10.13 -10.36
CA TYR A 23 -13.55 -9.88 -11.05
C TYR A 23 -13.38 -8.39 -11.23
N ASP A 24 -12.21 -7.89 -10.84
CA ASP A 24 -11.80 -6.53 -11.13
C ASP A 24 -10.42 -6.52 -11.80
N TYR A 25 -10.01 -5.36 -12.26
CA TYR A 25 -8.82 -5.16 -13.05
C TYR A 25 -8.05 -3.95 -12.56
N SER A 26 -6.84 -4.20 -12.07
CA SER A 26 -6.02 -3.19 -11.41
C SER A 26 -4.70 -2.98 -12.15
N PHE A 27 -4.24 -1.73 -12.18
CA PHE A 27 -2.89 -1.39 -12.59
C PHE A 27 -1.97 -1.56 -11.38
N LEU A 28 -1.16 -2.60 -11.39
CA LEU A 28 -0.28 -2.93 -10.28
C LEU A 28 1.17 -2.60 -10.60
N VAL A 29 1.92 -2.19 -9.60
CA VAL A 29 3.36 -2.01 -9.68
C VAL A 29 4.06 -2.95 -8.69
N PRO A 30 5.04 -3.76 -9.15
CA PRO A 30 5.85 -4.56 -8.25
C PRO A 30 6.83 -3.66 -7.47
N ILE A 31 6.86 -3.82 -6.16
CA ILE A 31 7.73 -3.10 -5.22
C ILE A 31 8.34 -4.11 -4.27
N LYS A 32 9.56 -3.84 -3.77
CA LYS A 32 10.07 -4.53 -2.58
C LYS A 32 9.94 -3.63 -1.36
N ALA A 33 9.34 -4.12 -0.29
CA ALA A 33 9.33 -3.45 1.01
C ALA A 33 10.14 -4.29 1.99
N ASP A 34 11.24 -3.75 2.52
CA ASP A 34 12.15 -4.45 3.43
C ASP A 34 12.61 -5.82 2.87
N GLY A 35 12.82 -5.87 1.55
CA GLY A 35 13.21 -7.07 0.80
C GLY A 35 12.05 -7.99 0.38
N GLN A 36 10.83 -7.75 0.86
CA GLN A 36 9.63 -8.56 0.55
C GLN A 36 8.98 -8.11 -0.77
N ASP A 37 8.73 -9.04 -1.69
CA ASP A 37 8.11 -8.76 -2.98
C ASP A 37 6.59 -8.58 -2.86
N LEU A 38 6.09 -7.42 -3.31
CA LEU A 38 4.70 -6.99 -3.19
C LEU A 38 4.22 -6.35 -4.49
N ASN A 39 2.91 -6.24 -4.67
CA ASN A 39 2.28 -5.49 -5.76
C ASN A 39 1.31 -4.46 -5.18
N LEU A 40 1.36 -3.24 -5.70
CA LEU A 40 0.54 -2.13 -5.21
C LEU A 40 -0.32 -1.60 -6.35
N LEU A 41 -1.58 -1.30 -6.07
CA LEU A 41 -2.46 -0.55 -6.97
C LEU A 41 -1.86 0.83 -7.21
N VAL A 42 -1.72 1.23 -8.47
CA VAL A 42 -1.34 2.60 -8.82
C VAL A 42 -2.57 3.49 -8.64
N ASP A 43 -2.59 4.28 -7.57
CA ASP A 43 -3.70 5.16 -7.24
C ASP A 43 -3.31 6.62 -7.45
N THR A 44 -3.85 7.23 -8.51
CA THR A 44 -3.62 8.65 -8.81
C THR A 44 -4.65 9.57 -8.15
N GLY A 45 -5.62 8.99 -7.42
CA GLY A 45 -6.68 9.70 -6.70
C GLY A 45 -6.39 9.87 -5.20
N ALA A 46 -5.55 9.00 -4.61
CA ALA A 46 -5.14 9.08 -3.21
C ALA A 46 -3.63 9.31 -3.05
N SER A 47 -3.24 9.86 -1.88
CA SER A 47 -1.82 10.09 -1.51
C SER A 47 -1.20 8.91 -0.77
N ASP A 48 -2.02 7.96 -0.30
CA ASP A 48 -1.61 6.90 0.62
C ASP A 48 -0.86 5.75 -0.06
N ILE A 49 0.38 5.51 0.39
CA ILE A 49 1.08 4.23 0.28
C ILE A 49 0.83 3.32 1.49
N PHE A 50 0.26 2.15 1.26
CA PHE A 50 0.06 1.13 2.29
C PHE A 50 0.08 -0.29 1.73
N PHE A 51 0.38 -1.24 2.61
CA PHE A 51 0.44 -2.67 2.33
C PHE A 51 -0.60 -3.44 3.15
N ILE A 52 -0.97 -4.62 2.67
CA ILE A 52 -1.83 -5.54 3.41
C ILE A 52 -1.00 -6.28 4.47
N SER A 53 -1.46 -6.33 5.72
CA SER A 53 -0.84 -7.20 6.73
C SER A 53 -1.11 -8.67 6.41
N LYS A 54 -0.05 -9.48 6.40
CA LYS A 54 -0.14 -10.93 6.28
C LYS A 54 -0.94 -11.53 7.45
N GLU A 55 -0.65 -11.12 8.68
CA GLU A 55 -1.31 -11.64 9.89
C GLU A 55 -2.82 -11.40 9.81
N TRP A 56 -3.21 -10.16 9.56
CA TRP A 56 -4.62 -9.80 9.47
C TRP A 56 -5.35 -10.55 8.35
N LEU A 57 -4.81 -10.57 7.13
CA LEU A 57 -5.51 -11.17 6.00
C LEU A 57 -5.70 -12.68 6.17
N GLU A 58 -4.67 -13.37 6.68
CA GLU A 58 -4.73 -14.80 6.98
C GLU A 58 -5.73 -15.10 8.11
N GLU A 59 -5.86 -14.22 9.11
CA GLU A 59 -6.85 -14.34 10.17
C GLU A 59 -8.28 -14.05 9.69
N SER A 60 -8.47 -13.05 8.83
CA SER A 60 -9.79 -12.59 8.40
C SER A 60 -10.41 -13.44 7.29
N GLU A 61 -9.59 -13.96 6.37
CA GLU A 61 -10.05 -14.69 5.18
C GLU A 61 -9.60 -16.16 5.16
N GLY A 62 -8.69 -16.53 6.06
CA GLY A 62 -8.25 -17.90 6.29
C GLY A 62 -6.90 -18.25 5.66
N PRO A 63 -6.36 -19.45 6.00
CA PRO A 63 -5.03 -19.87 5.57
C PRO A 63 -4.84 -19.87 4.05
N GLY A 64 -3.78 -19.20 3.59
CA GLY A 64 -3.42 -19.06 2.17
C GLY A 64 -4.03 -17.84 1.48
N ALA A 65 -4.81 -17.02 2.18
CA ALA A 65 -5.39 -15.79 1.62
C ALA A 65 -4.31 -14.83 1.10
N CYS A 66 -3.16 -14.78 1.77
CA CYS A 66 -2.07 -13.92 1.34
C CYS A 66 -1.42 -14.36 0.02
N GLU A 67 -1.22 -15.67 -0.14
CA GLU A 67 -0.67 -16.24 -1.37
C GLU A 67 -1.63 -16.08 -2.56
N ALA A 68 -2.94 -16.13 -2.28
CA ALA A 68 -3.98 -15.92 -3.28
C ALA A 68 -4.15 -14.45 -3.69
N SER A 69 -3.72 -13.50 -2.85
CA SER A 69 -3.84 -12.07 -3.12
C SER A 69 -2.92 -11.62 -4.25
N VAL A 70 -3.46 -10.87 -5.20
CA VAL A 70 -2.66 -10.27 -6.30
C VAL A 70 -1.66 -9.23 -5.80
N TYR A 71 -1.94 -8.63 -4.64
CA TYR A 71 -1.13 -7.63 -3.96
C TYR A 71 0.04 -8.26 -3.19
N GLY A 72 -0.09 -9.53 -2.81
CA GLY A 72 0.71 -10.12 -1.74
C GLY A 72 0.41 -9.46 -0.39
N CYS A 73 1.23 -9.77 0.62
CA CYS A 73 1.10 -9.13 1.93
C CYS A 73 2.46 -8.95 2.58
N TYR A 74 2.53 -7.90 3.37
CA TYR A 74 3.70 -7.55 4.15
C TYR A 74 3.69 -8.35 5.46
N GLU A 75 4.76 -9.11 5.67
CA GLU A 75 5.02 -9.81 6.93
C GLU A 75 5.80 -8.89 7.86
N CYS A 76 5.08 -8.37 8.86
CA CYS A 76 5.63 -7.47 9.84
C CYS A 76 6.15 -8.27 11.04
N THR A 77 7.46 -8.24 11.28
CA THR A 77 8.13 -9.09 12.29
C THR A 77 8.46 -8.36 13.60
N THR A 78 8.04 -7.10 13.73
CA THR A 78 8.38 -6.24 14.88
C THR A 78 7.16 -5.99 15.75
N ASP A 79 7.35 -5.56 17.00
CA ASP A 79 6.20 -5.18 17.84
C ASP A 79 5.52 -3.88 17.37
N LEU A 80 6.14 -3.14 16.44
CA LEU A 80 5.60 -1.89 15.87
C LEU A 80 4.33 -2.12 15.05
N CYS A 81 4.08 -3.35 14.61
CA CYS A 81 2.87 -3.70 13.84
C CYS A 81 1.58 -3.54 14.65
N LYS A 82 1.68 -3.39 15.99
CA LYS A 82 0.55 -3.20 16.92
C LYS A 82 0.44 -1.77 17.44
N ALA A 83 1.12 -0.82 16.80
CA ALA A 83 1.08 0.58 17.18
C ALA A 83 -0.28 1.23 16.89
N ARG A 84 -0.39 2.53 17.19
CA ARG A 84 -1.63 3.30 17.03
C ARG A 84 -2.12 3.20 15.57
N VAL A 85 -3.41 2.90 15.45
CA VAL A 85 -4.13 2.77 14.19
C VAL A 85 -4.65 4.14 13.75
N THR A 86 -4.55 4.42 12.46
CA THR A 86 -5.19 5.55 11.76
C THR A 86 -6.21 4.98 10.78
N ASP A 87 -7.43 5.50 10.77
CA ASP A 87 -8.47 5.04 9.85
C ASP A 87 -8.44 5.88 8.57
N ILE A 88 -8.40 5.22 7.43
CA ILE A 88 -8.54 5.84 6.10
C ILE A 88 -9.89 5.45 5.53
N THR A 89 -10.65 6.44 5.04
CA THR A 89 -11.89 6.20 4.27
C THR A 89 -11.65 6.56 2.81
N PHE A 90 -11.88 5.61 1.92
CA PHE A 90 -11.72 5.78 0.49
C PHE A 90 -13.01 6.31 -0.16
N TYR A 91 -12.90 6.77 -1.41
CA TYR A 91 -14.02 7.32 -2.17
C TYR A 91 -15.17 6.33 -2.37
N ASP A 92 -14.87 5.04 -2.42
CA ASP A 92 -15.86 3.96 -2.54
C ASP A 92 -16.52 3.56 -1.20
N GLU A 93 -16.33 4.38 -0.16
CA GLU A 93 -16.79 4.16 1.21
C GLU A 93 -16.13 2.96 1.91
N SER A 94 -15.11 2.34 1.30
CA SER A 94 -14.28 1.38 2.02
C SER A 94 -13.45 2.10 3.08
N CYS A 95 -13.19 1.42 4.19
CA CYS A 95 -12.37 1.92 5.28
C CYS A 95 -11.26 0.93 5.59
N ALA A 96 -10.04 1.44 5.76
CA ALA A 96 -8.90 0.66 6.22
C ALA A 96 -8.31 1.26 7.50
N SER A 97 -8.09 0.41 8.49
CA SER A 97 -7.38 0.71 9.71
C SER A 97 -5.89 0.44 9.47
N ILE A 98 -5.05 1.47 9.43
CA ILE A 98 -3.63 1.34 9.11
C ILE A 98 -2.71 1.65 10.30
N VAL A 99 -1.63 0.89 10.43
CA VAL A 99 -0.52 1.18 11.34
C VAL A 99 0.62 1.84 10.55
N PRO A 100 1.10 3.02 10.96
CA PRO A 100 2.21 3.67 10.28
C PRO A 100 3.52 2.93 10.60
N LEU A 101 4.24 2.57 9.54
CA LEU A 101 5.55 1.95 9.60
C LEU A 101 6.57 2.80 8.84
N THR A 102 7.85 2.47 9.04
CA THR A 102 8.96 3.07 8.30
C THR A 102 9.91 1.95 7.90
N GLY A 103 10.30 1.93 6.63
CA GLY A 103 11.16 0.88 6.08
C GLY A 103 11.87 1.31 4.82
N ILE A 104 12.43 0.33 4.11
CA ILE A 104 13.16 0.52 2.86
C ILE A 104 12.29 0.03 1.71
N LEU A 105 12.01 0.91 0.74
CA LEU A 105 11.29 0.53 -0.48
C LEU A 105 12.23 0.48 -1.68
N THR A 106 12.14 -0.58 -2.47
CA THR A 106 12.72 -0.63 -3.82
C THR A 106 11.64 -0.35 -4.86
N ILE A 107 11.68 0.84 -5.44
CA ILE A 107 10.69 1.35 -6.39
C ILE A 107 11.38 1.61 -7.73
N GLY A 108 10.92 0.96 -8.80
CA GLY A 108 11.52 1.11 -10.13
C GLY A 108 13.01 0.74 -10.18
N GLY A 109 13.44 -0.18 -9.31
CA GLY A 109 14.85 -0.59 -9.16
C GLY A 109 15.72 0.35 -8.32
N LYS A 110 15.16 1.41 -7.73
CA LYS A 110 15.85 2.32 -6.81
C LYS A 110 15.45 2.00 -5.37
N GLU A 111 16.44 1.83 -4.50
CA GLU A 111 16.23 1.74 -3.06
C GLU A 111 16.03 3.15 -2.46
N VAL A 112 14.99 3.28 -1.65
CA VAL A 112 14.60 4.51 -0.95
C VAL A 112 14.49 4.15 0.53
N PRO A 113 15.43 4.60 1.38
CA PRO A 113 15.41 4.32 2.80
C PRO A 113 14.42 5.24 3.54
N GLU A 114 14.01 4.83 4.73
CA GLU A 114 13.20 5.63 5.67
C GLU A 114 11.84 6.09 5.10
N VAL A 115 11.26 5.30 4.19
CA VAL A 115 9.92 5.58 3.64
C VAL A 115 8.87 5.21 4.68
N LYS A 116 7.99 6.15 4.98
CA LYS A 116 6.77 5.96 5.76
C LYS A 116 5.68 5.36 4.89
N PHE A 117 5.02 4.33 5.40
CA PHE A 117 3.90 3.66 4.74
C PHE A 117 2.93 3.08 5.77
N GLY A 118 1.69 2.84 5.36
CA GLY A 118 0.69 2.17 6.19
C GLY A 118 0.77 0.64 6.10
N LEU A 119 0.37 -0.03 7.17
CA LEU A 119 0.10 -1.46 7.19
C LEU A 119 -1.34 -1.69 7.61
N VAL A 120 -2.17 -2.24 6.71
CA VAL A 120 -3.58 -2.52 6.96
C VAL A 120 -3.73 -3.58 8.04
N GLN A 121 -4.42 -3.26 9.12
CA GLN A 121 -4.78 -4.15 10.22
C GLN A 121 -6.27 -4.47 10.28
N GLU A 122 -7.11 -3.67 9.63
CA GLU A 122 -8.52 -3.99 9.38
C GLU A 122 -8.94 -3.37 8.05
N TYR A 123 -9.88 -4.02 7.35
CA TYR A 123 -10.47 -3.49 6.12
C TYR A 123 -11.96 -3.80 6.11
N SER A 124 -12.75 -2.83 5.69
CA SER A 124 -14.20 -2.98 5.50
C SER A 124 -14.61 -2.27 4.22
N GLY A 125 -15.52 -2.85 3.45
CA GLY A 125 -15.92 -2.29 2.17
C GLY A 125 -16.60 -3.31 1.27
N SER A 126 -17.15 -2.83 0.16
CA SER A 126 -17.69 -3.70 -0.90
C SER A 126 -16.61 -4.26 -1.82
N THR A 127 -15.47 -3.58 -1.89
CA THR A 127 -14.25 -4.00 -2.58
C THR A 127 -13.41 -4.92 -1.69
N GLY A 128 -12.54 -5.72 -2.31
CA GLY A 128 -11.56 -6.51 -1.57
C GLY A 128 -10.47 -5.65 -0.95
N PRO A 129 -9.77 -6.14 0.10
CA PRO A 129 -8.61 -5.44 0.60
C PRO A 129 -7.55 -5.34 -0.49
N HIS A 130 -6.96 -4.16 -0.60
CA HIS A 130 -5.93 -3.87 -1.58
C HIS A 130 -4.70 -3.27 -0.90
N ALA A 131 -3.59 -3.22 -1.63
CA ALA A 131 -2.42 -2.41 -1.29
C ALA A 131 -2.36 -1.26 -2.27
N SER A 132 -2.09 -0.04 -1.81
CA SER A 132 -2.11 1.16 -2.65
C SER A 132 -0.74 1.83 -2.70
N LEU A 133 -0.39 2.32 -3.89
CA LEU A 133 0.67 3.26 -4.17
C LEU A 133 0.03 4.59 -4.57
N GLY A 134 -0.28 5.41 -3.57
CA GLY A 134 -0.79 6.75 -3.77
C GLY A 134 0.22 7.67 -4.47
N LEU A 135 -0.25 8.32 -5.54
CA LEU A 135 0.50 9.28 -6.37
C LEU A 135 -0.18 10.64 -6.45
N ALA A 136 -1.30 10.83 -5.75
CA ALA A 136 -1.92 12.14 -5.62
C ALA A 136 -1.13 13.01 -4.62
N PRO A 137 -1.17 14.34 -4.77
CA PRO A 137 -0.73 15.24 -3.71
C PRO A 137 -1.59 15.06 -2.45
N GLN A 138 -1.03 15.37 -1.27
CA GLN A 138 -1.81 15.42 -0.04
C GLN A 138 -2.87 16.53 -0.13
N PRO A 139 -4.13 16.26 0.28
CA PRO A 139 -5.10 17.32 0.50
C PRO A 139 -4.60 18.25 1.63
N GLU A 140 -4.76 19.56 1.49
CA GLU A 140 -4.37 20.56 2.51
C GLU A 140 -5.07 20.36 3.87
N GLU A 141 -6.15 19.56 3.92
CA GLU A 141 -6.93 19.31 5.14
C GLU A 141 -6.43 18.11 5.97
N ASP A 142 -5.49 17.31 5.45
CA ASP A 142 -5.03 16.04 6.04
C ASP A 142 -3.54 16.05 6.47
N GLU A 143 -2.97 17.24 6.72
CA GLU A 143 -1.50 17.46 6.86
C GLU A 143 -0.80 16.69 8.00
N ASP A 144 -1.52 16.20 9.03
CA ASP A 144 -0.87 15.82 10.29
C ASP A 144 -0.48 14.33 10.43
N ASP A 145 -1.06 13.39 9.67
CA ASP A 145 -0.89 11.95 9.97
C ASP A 145 -0.23 11.11 8.85
N TYR A 146 -0.04 11.67 7.65
CA TYR A 146 0.50 10.94 6.51
C TYR A 146 1.51 11.77 5.69
N ILE A 147 2.53 11.12 5.10
CA ILE A 147 3.48 11.78 4.17
C ILE A 147 3.37 11.10 2.80
N PRO A 148 2.94 11.80 1.73
CA PRO A 148 2.84 11.22 0.39
C PRO A 148 4.19 10.71 -0.10
N LEU A 149 4.18 9.61 -0.88
CA LEU A 149 5.42 9.07 -1.43
C LEU A 149 6.22 10.11 -2.23
N LEU A 150 5.53 10.97 -3.00
CA LEU A 150 6.20 11.97 -3.83
C LEU A 150 7.03 12.99 -3.02
N ASP A 151 6.67 13.22 -1.76
CA ASP A 151 7.39 14.12 -0.84
C ASP A 151 8.52 13.40 -0.09
N GLN A 152 8.61 12.08 -0.22
CA GLN A 152 9.63 11.22 0.40
C GLN A 152 10.78 10.84 -0.56
N LEU A 153 10.71 11.23 -1.85
CA LEU A 153 11.63 10.81 -2.92
C LEU A 153 12.67 11.87 -3.31
#